data_AF-A0A970P3B1-F1
#
_entry.id   AF-A0A970P3B1-F1
#
_cell.length_a   1.000
_cell.length_b   1.000
_cell.length_c   1.000
_cell.angle_alpha   90.00
_cell.angle_beta   90.00
_cell.angle_gamma   90.00
#
_symmetry.space_group_name_H-M   'P 1'
#
loop_
_entity.id
_entity.type
_entity.pdbx_description
1 polymer ?
#
loop_
_entity_poly.entity_id
_entity_poly.type
_entity_poly.pdbx_seq_one_letter_code
_entity_poly.pdbx_strand_id
1 'polypeptide(L)'
;MSELALEKVTRELSAIFNPLLQLNDQQQILDLFHDLGYKLPDSHDFGAITGIIDKVGELVTAVEALGDASSDDEKWNALKEILVKIIGVVTAISNKLSEIKTSLNSIPNFLSNSDIDEFPRRVLDYLLIFYLFHHRPKAYGILLFIGLLEEQEIEEDTAKFQPAFTLRKVWWDRIPKYFSAPQDLPEEIYKWDSDFDHQLFLNNLYILFRGFNLPGGLYPQSKKMQMALGNNSLDLQELRVPIFEKATWPDILSQFGINVSPVEQKGSKKPGFAILPYIIGTASFDFDVGEKLEVIFETTASMETGIGIIFRSGTGVEFITNLFDAPLDSMDFHAAMELRQKENTGEIIIAGAPDASRFAIEGPGTKIFATKSAEADFGFEIALRAIRLVISGSDGDGFLAKVLGEGVNVEAGLTLGYSVQKGFYIKG
;
A
#
# COMPACT_ATOMS: atom_id res chain seq x y z
N MET A 1 -16.82 2.12 -22.27
CA MET A 1 -15.57 2.45 -21.57
C MET A 1 -15.04 3.75 -22.15
N SER A 2 -14.58 4.73 -21.37
CA SER A 2 -14.06 5.98 -21.93
C SER A 2 -12.74 5.75 -22.67
N GLU A 3 -12.47 6.54 -23.71
CA GLU A 3 -11.23 6.51 -24.50
C GLU A 3 -9.98 6.62 -23.60
N LEU A 4 -10.04 7.51 -22.60
CA LEU A 4 -9.00 7.70 -21.58
C LEU A 4 -8.76 6.45 -20.71
N ALA A 5 -9.81 5.67 -20.40
CA ALA A 5 -9.66 4.43 -19.65
C ALA A 5 -8.98 3.34 -20.49
N LEU A 6 -9.25 3.33 -21.81
CA LEU A 6 -8.68 2.39 -22.76
C LEU A 6 -7.19 2.62 -22.97
N GLU A 7 -6.80 3.86 -23.25
CA GLU A 7 -5.41 4.29 -23.39
C GLU A 7 -4.59 3.94 -22.14
N LYS A 8 -5.18 4.15 -20.96
CA LYS A 8 -4.55 3.79 -19.68
C LYS A 8 -4.30 2.29 -19.59
N VAL A 9 -5.30 1.46 -19.85
CA VAL A 9 -5.16 -0.01 -19.83
C VAL A 9 -4.08 -0.46 -20.81
N THR A 10 -4.06 0.11 -22.02
CA THR A 10 -3.07 -0.20 -23.06
C THR A 10 -1.64 0.07 -22.60
N ARG A 11 -1.41 1.24 -22.00
CA ARG A 11 -0.10 1.61 -21.44
C ARG A 11 0.31 0.71 -20.28
N GLU A 12 -0.61 0.39 -19.38
CA GLU A 12 -0.29 -0.48 -18.23
C GLU A 12 0.08 -1.91 -18.68
N LEU A 13 -0.67 -2.49 -19.62
CA LEU A 13 -0.38 -3.84 -20.15
C LEU A 13 0.99 -3.89 -20.82
N SER A 14 1.34 -2.89 -21.61
CA SER A 14 2.65 -2.80 -22.27
C SER A 14 3.79 -2.68 -21.25
N ALA A 15 3.58 -1.91 -20.18
CA ALA A 15 4.57 -1.75 -19.11
C ALA A 15 4.86 -3.05 -18.34
N ILE A 16 3.87 -3.94 -18.18
CA ILE A 16 4.03 -5.24 -17.51
C ILE A 16 5.07 -6.12 -18.21
N PHE A 17 5.05 -6.15 -19.54
CA PHE A 17 5.92 -7.03 -20.32
C PHE A 17 7.22 -6.38 -20.80
N ASN A 18 7.42 -5.09 -20.50
CA ASN A 18 8.62 -4.37 -20.88
C ASN A 18 9.94 -5.08 -20.49
N PRO A 19 10.06 -5.72 -19.30
CA PRO A 19 11.29 -6.46 -18.96
C PRO A 19 11.65 -7.55 -19.97
N LEU A 20 10.66 -8.23 -20.57
CA LEU A 20 10.90 -9.28 -21.55
C LEU A 20 11.29 -8.71 -22.93
N LEU A 21 10.72 -7.57 -23.31
CA LEU A 21 10.99 -6.91 -24.59
C LEU A 21 12.41 -6.33 -24.67
N GLN A 22 13.04 -6.08 -23.52
CA GLN A 22 14.39 -5.52 -23.46
C GLN A 22 15.51 -6.55 -23.54
N LEU A 23 15.17 -7.85 -23.61
CA LEU A 23 16.11 -8.98 -23.64
C LEU A 23 16.62 -9.19 -25.07
N ASN A 24 17.63 -8.41 -25.46
CA ASN A 24 18.21 -8.36 -26.80
C ASN A 24 19.52 -9.14 -26.94
N ASP A 25 20.15 -9.54 -25.83
CA ASP A 25 21.38 -10.32 -25.84
C ASP A 25 21.38 -11.46 -24.80
N GLN A 26 22.37 -12.34 -24.91
CA GLN A 26 22.50 -13.53 -24.06
C GLN A 26 22.76 -13.17 -22.59
N GLN A 27 23.48 -12.08 -22.30
CA GLN A 27 23.77 -11.69 -20.92
C GLN A 27 22.50 -11.26 -20.21
N GLN A 28 21.64 -10.48 -20.86
CA GLN A 28 20.36 -10.06 -20.30
C GLN A 28 19.43 -11.25 -20.00
N ILE A 29 19.45 -12.28 -20.86
CA ILE A 29 18.71 -13.52 -20.61
C ILE A 29 19.26 -14.22 -19.36
N LEU A 30 20.59 -14.34 -19.24
CA LEU A 30 21.21 -14.94 -18.05
C LEU A 30 20.88 -14.16 -16.78
N ASP A 31 20.89 -12.82 -16.84
CA ASP A 31 20.51 -11.96 -15.73
C ASP A 31 19.04 -12.17 -15.32
N LEU A 32 18.12 -12.32 -16.28
CA LEU A 32 16.73 -12.69 -15.98
C LEU A 32 16.65 -14.05 -15.27
N PHE A 33 17.34 -15.08 -15.77
CA PHE A 33 17.32 -16.39 -15.11
C PHE A 33 17.92 -16.34 -13.71
N HIS A 34 18.97 -15.53 -13.51
CA HIS A 34 19.57 -15.28 -12.20
C HIS A 34 18.56 -14.61 -11.25
N ASP A 35 17.86 -13.58 -11.71
CA ASP A 35 16.78 -12.89 -10.97
C ASP A 35 15.60 -13.82 -10.63
N LEU A 36 15.36 -14.83 -11.47
CA LEU A 36 14.37 -15.88 -11.23
C LEU A 36 14.88 -17.02 -10.33
N GLY A 37 16.15 -16.96 -9.91
CA GLY A 37 16.78 -17.92 -9.00
C GLY A 37 17.36 -19.17 -9.66
N TYR A 38 17.77 -19.08 -10.93
CA TYR A 38 18.35 -20.20 -11.68
C TYR A 38 19.75 -19.86 -12.19
N LYS A 39 20.71 -20.76 -11.97
CA LYS A 39 22.10 -20.63 -12.43
C LYS A 39 22.63 -21.96 -12.95
N LEU A 40 23.04 -22.01 -14.21
CA LEU A 40 23.61 -23.22 -14.82
C LEU A 40 25.12 -23.34 -14.56
N PRO A 41 25.67 -24.57 -14.59
CA PRO A 41 27.13 -24.79 -14.60
C PRO A 41 27.79 -24.24 -15.86
N ASP A 42 29.05 -23.81 -15.74
CA ASP A 42 29.81 -23.19 -16.83
C ASP A 42 29.77 -24.01 -18.13
N SER A 43 29.60 -23.29 -19.26
CA SER A 43 29.38 -23.73 -20.65
C SER A 43 27.94 -24.05 -21.11
N HIS A 44 26.96 -24.10 -20.20
CA HIS A 44 25.55 -24.27 -20.58
C HIS A 44 24.80 -22.93 -20.59
N ASP A 45 23.79 -22.82 -21.45
CA ASP A 45 22.86 -21.70 -21.47
C ASP A 45 21.40 -22.18 -21.50
N PHE A 46 20.48 -21.26 -21.22
CA PHE A 46 19.04 -21.53 -21.27
C PHE A 46 18.46 -21.41 -22.70
N GLY A 47 19.31 -21.19 -23.71
CA GLY A 47 18.94 -20.85 -25.08
C GLY A 47 18.23 -19.49 -25.21
N ALA A 48 17.97 -19.08 -26.45
CA ALA A 48 17.22 -17.87 -26.74
C ALA A 48 15.75 -17.99 -26.29
N ILE A 49 15.13 -16.85 -25.97
CA ILE A 49 13.70 -16.75 -25.57
C ILE A 49 12.85 -16.03 -26.64
N THR A 50 13.30 -16.01 -27.90
CA THR A 50 12.67 -15.26 -29.00
C THR A 50 11.18 -15.57 -29.14
N GLY A 51 10.77 -16.83 -28.99
CA GLY A 51 9.36 -17.22 -29.03
C GLY A 51 8.49 -16.54 -27.96
N ILE A 52 9.04 -16.21 -26.79
CA ILE A 52 8.34 -15.43 -25.76
C ILE A 52 8.27 -13.97 -26.18
N ILE A 53 9.40 -13.39 -26.62
CA ILE A 53 9.48 -11.99 -27.06
C ILE A 53 8.51 -11.72 -28.21
N ASP A 54 8.46 -12.60 -29.21
CA ASP A 54 7.56 -12.50 -30.35
C ASP A 54 6.08 -12.48 -29.90
N LYS A 55 5.71 -13.37 -28.97
CA LYS A 55 4.34 -13.41 -28.42
C LYS A 55 3.99 -12.21 -27.57
N VAL A 56 4.96 -11.65 -26.86
CA VAL A 56 4.77 -10.38 -26.15
C VAL A 56 4.58 -9.24 -27.17
N GLY A 57 5.36 -9.20 -28.25
CA GLY A 57 5.18 -8.21 -29.33
C GLY A 57 3.80 -8.30 -29.99
N GLU A 58 3.30 -9.51 -30.24
CA GLU A 58 1.93 -9.73 -30.71
C GLU A 58 0.88 -9.22 -29.72
N LEU A 59 1.11 -9.42 -28.41
CA LEU A 59 0.22 -8.92 -27.36
C LEU A 59 0.20 -7.39 -27.32
N VAL A 60 1.37 -6.74 -27.36
CA VAL A 60 1.46 -5.27 -27.43
C VAL A 60 0.71 -4.74 -28.64
N THR A 61 0.88 -5.36 -29.81
CA THR A 61 0.15 -4.97 -31.04
C THR A 61 -1.37 -5.11 -30.87
N ALA A 62 -1.85 -6.20 -30.23
CA ALA A 62 -3.28 -6.37 -29.96
C ALA A 62 -3.82 -5.32 -28.96
N VAL A 63 -2.97 -4.91 -28.02
CA VAL A 63 -3.27 -3.88 -27.03
C VAL A 63 -3.32 -2.48 -27.66
N GLU A 64 -2.44 -2.18 -28.61
CA GLU A 64 -2.48 -0.94 -29.41
C GLU A 64 -3.74 -0.89 -30.28
N ALA A 65 -4.11 -1.99 -30.94
CA ALA A 65 -5.33 -2.09 -31.74
C ALA A 65 -6.61 -1.82 -30.93
N LEU A 66 -6.61 -2.09 -29.62
CA LEU A 66 -7.70 -1.71 -28.73
C LEU A 66 -7.77 -0.19 -28.57
N GLY A 67 -6.64 0.51 -28.44
CA GLY A 67 -6.57 1.97 -28.35
C GLY A 67 -7.09 2.66 -29.61
N ASP A 68 -6.82 2.08 -30.78
CA ASP A 68 -7.26 2.60 -32.08
C ASP A 68 -8.72 2.27 -32.44
N ALA A 69 -9.39 1.42 -31.65
CA ALA A 69 -10.75 0.95 -31.94
C ALA A 69 -11.80 2.06 -31.76
N SER A 70 -12.58 2.29 -32.82
CA SER A 70 -13.55 3.39 -32.90
C SER A 70 -14.97 2.97 -32.52
N SER A 71 -15.35 1.71 -32.77
CA SER A 71 -16.67 1.16 -32.47
C SER A 71 -16.66 0.17 -31.29
N ASP A 72 -17.83 -0.09 -30.69
CA ASP A 72 -17.96 -1.07 -29.62
C ASP A 72 -17.63 -2.50 -30.09
N ASP A 73 -17.98 -2.85 -31.34
CA ASP A 73 -17.65 -4.16 -31.92
C ASP A 73 -16.14 -4.33 -32.12
N GLU A 74 -15.45 -3.28 -32.60
CA GLU A 74 -13.98 -3.27 -32.70
C GLU A 74 -13.32 -3.43 -31.33
N LYS A 75 -13.80 -2.70 -30.31
CA LYS A 75 -13.30 -2.81 -28.94
C LYS A 75 -13.49 -4.20 -28.37
N TRP A 76 -14.66 -4.81 -28.56
CA TRP A 76 -14.92 -6.18 -28.12
C TRP A 76 -14.04 -7.21 -28.81
N ASN A 77 -13.77 -7.05 -30.11
CA ASN A 77 -12.87 -7.94 -30.83
C ASN A 77 -11.42 -7.78 -30.38
N ALA A 78 -10.96 -6.54 -30.18
CA ALA A 78 -9.61 -6.28 -29.66
C ALA A 78 -9.43 -6.83 -28.23
N LEU A 79 -10.43 -6.71 -27.34
CA LEU A 79 -10.39 -7.34 -26.01
C LEU A 79 -10.26 -8.87 -26.07
N LYS A 80 -10.99 -9.53 -26.99
CA LYS A 80 -10.85 -10.97 -27.21
C LYS A 80 -9.45 -11.34 -27.72
N GLU A 81 -8.93 -10.58 -28.68
CA GLU A 81 -7.58 -10.77 -29.21
C GLU A 81 -6.53 -10.63 -28.10
N ILE A 82 -6.64 -9.63 -27.23
CA ILE A 82 -5.74 -9.47 -26.07
C ILE A 82 -5.75 -10.73 -25.19
N LEU A 83 -6.92 -11.29 -24.88
CA LEU A 83 -6.99 -12.54 -24.11
C LEU A 83 -6.31 -13.71 -24.83
N VAL A 84 -6.51 -13.84 -26.14
CA VAL A 84 -5.84 -14.86 -26.96
C VAL A 84 -4.32 -14.65 -26.96
N LYS A 85 -3.84 -13.40 -27.05
CA LYS A 85 -2.41 -13.09 -27.02
C LYS A 85 -1.79 -13.33 -25.65
N ILE A 86 -2.49 -13.05 -24.55
CA ILE A 86 -2.07 -13.43 -23.19
C ILE A 86 -1.88 -14.95 -23.09
N ILE A 87 -2.85 -15.73 -23.57
CA ILE A 87 -2.72 -17.20 -23.63
C ILE A 87 -1.51 -17.60 -24.47
N GLY A 88 -1.25 -16.91 -25.59
CA GLY A 88 -0.07 -17.11 -26.43
C GLY A 88 1.25 -16.91 -25.68
N VAL A 89 1.37 -15.85 -24.88
CA VAL A 89 2.56 -15.58 -24.04
C VAL A 89 2.74 -16.68 -22.99
N VAL A 90 1.69 -17.03 -22.25
CA VAL A 90 1.74 -18.12 -21.24
C VAL A 90 2.14 -19.44 -21.90
N THR A 91 1.59 -19.75 -23.07
CA THR A 91 1.94 -20.96 -23.83
C THR A 91 3.40 -20.95 -24.25
N ALA A 92 3.93 -19.81 -24.72
CA ALA A 92 5.33 -19.68 -25.10
C ALA A 92 6.28 -19.90 -23.91
N ILE A 93 5.93 -19.38 -22.72
CA ILE A 93 6.70 -19.59 -21.49
C ILE A 93 6.72 -21.09 -21.11
N SER A 94 5.57 -21.77 -21.17
CA SER A 94 5.47 -23.20 -20.90
C SER A 94 6.22 -24.07 -21.91
N ASN A 95 6.17 -23.71 -23.19
CA ASN A 95 6.95 -24.37 -24.24
C ASN A 95 8.45 -24.18 -23.98
N LYS A 96 8.87 -22.98 -23.58
CA LYS A 96 10.27 -22.69 -23.23
C LYS A 96 10.76 -23.55 -22.06
N LEU A 97 9.94 -23.76 -21.03
CA LEU A 97 10.26 -24.73 -19.97
C LEU A 97 10.53 -26.13 -20.54
N SER A 98 9.67 -26.61 -21.44
CA SER A 98 9.82 -27.93 -22.07
C SER A 98 11.10 -28.02 -22.91
N GLU A 99 11.45 -26.96 -23.63
CA GLU A 99 12.71 -26.84 -24.36
C GLU A 99 13.92 -26.86 -23.43
N ILE A 100 13.89 -26.09 -22.34
CA ILE A 100 14.96 -26.07 -21.32
C ILE A 100 15.17 -27.47 -20.77
N LYS A 101 14.10 -28.14 -20.33
CA LYS A 101 14.16 -29.52 -19.83
C LYS A 101 14.79 -30.47 -20.84
N THR A 102 14.43 -30.34 -22.12
CA THR A 102 14.98 -31.17 -23.19
C THR A 102 16.46 -30.90 -23.44
N SER A 103 16.85 -29.63 -23.51
CA SER A 103 18.23 -29.20 -23.76
C SER A 103 19.19 -29.55 -22.63
N LEU A 104 18.68 -29.58 -21.39
CA LEU A 104 19.46 -29.86 -20.18
C LEU A 104 19.31 -31.31 -19.68
N ASN A 105 18.82 -32.23 -20.52
CA ASN A 105 18.76 -33.65 -20.20
C ASN A 105 20.15 -34.25 -19.84
N SER A 106 21.23 -33.64 -20.31
CA SER A 106 22.61 -34.00 -19.94
C SER A 106 23.00 -33.58 -18.52
N ILE A 107 22.18 -32.75 -17.84
CA ILE A 107 22.38 -32.26 -16.47
C ILE A 107 21.20 -32.70 -15.58
N PRO A 108 21.03 -34.01 -15.33
CA PRO A 108 19.86 -34.53 -14.59
C PRO A 108 19.75 -33.99 -13.14
N ASN A 109 20.88 -33.59 -12.55
CA ASN A 109 20.90 -32.98 -11.22
C ASN A 109 20.23 -31.60 -11.22
N PHE A 110 20.35 -30.83 -12.30
CA PHE A 110 19.66 -29.54 -12.43
C PHE A 110 18.15 -29.74 -12.44
N LEU A 111 17.66 -30.66 -13.27
CA LEU A 111 16.22 -30.93 -13.40
C LEU A 111 15.59 -31.42 -12.08
N SER A 112 16.35 -32.17 -11.28
CA SER A 112 15.87 -32.72 -10.01
C SER A 112 15.89 -31.72 -8.84
N ASN A 113 16.82 -30.75 -8.85
CA ASN A 113 17.11 -29.94 -7.67
C ASN A 113 16.79 -28.45 -7.80
N SER A 114 16.60 -27.92 -9.01
CA SER A 114 16.50 -26.47 -9.25
C SER A 114 15.11 -25.86 -9.12
N ASP A 115 14.07 -26.67 -8.88
CA ASP A 115 12.67 -26.22 -8.93
C ASP A 115 12.32 -25.53 -10.27
N ILE A 116 12.90 -25.99 -11.38
CA ILE A 116 12.68 -25.40 -12.72
C ILE A 116 11.21 -25.49 -13.17
N ASP A 117 10.42 -26.39 -12.59
CA ASP A 117 8.98 -26.46 -12.82
C ASP A 117 8.22 -25.19 -12.40
N GLU A 118 8.77 -24.42 -11.46
CA GLU A 118 8.23 -23.13 -11.05
C GLU A 118 8.56 -22.00 -12.05
N PHE A 119 9.33 -22.25 -13.10
CA PHE A 119 9.78 -21.20 -14.03
C PHE A 119 8.64 -20.36 -14.60
N PRO A 120 7.55 -20.94 -15.18
CA PRO A 120 6.47 -20.12 -15.73
C PRO A 120 5.82 -19.23 -14.67
N ARG A 121 5.75 -19.74 -13.45
CA ARG A 121 5.16 -19.09 -12.30
C ARG A 121 6.03 -17.94 -11.79
N ARG A 122 7.34 -18.17 -11.67
CA ARG A 122 8.31 -17.15 -11.27
C ARG A 122 8.41 -16.02 -12.30
N VAL A 123 8.32 -16.32 -13.60
CA VAL A 123 8.26 -15.28 -14.65
C VAL A 123 7.04 -14.40 -14.47
N LEU A 124 5.85 -14.98 -14.27
CA LEU A 124 4.63 -14.20 -14.07
C LEU A 124 4.72 -13.31 -12.82
N ASP A 125 5.16 -13.88 -11.69
CA ASP A 125 5.28 -13.16 -10.43
C ASP A 125 6.32 -12.03 -10.54
N TYR A 126 7.46 -12.29 -11.19
CA TYR A 126 8.50 -11.29 -11.48
C TYR A 126 7.94 -10.12 -12.29
N LEU A 127 7.24 -10.37 -13.40
CA LEU A 127 6.69 -9.31 -14.25
C LEU A 127 5.67 -8.46 -13.52
N LEU A 128 4.76 -9.09 -12.78
CA LEU A 128 3.73 -8.38 -12.01
C LEU A 128 4.38 -7.51 -10.93
N ILE A 129 5.29 -8.09 -10.15
CA ILE A 129 5.95 -7.37 -9.05
C ILE A 129 6.85 -6.26 -9.58
N PHE A 130 7.63 -6.51 -10.64
CA PHE A 130 8.46 -5.51 -11.30
C PHE A 130 7.62 -4.31 -11.75
N TYR A 131 6.49 -4.56 -12.43
CA TYR A 131 5.60 -3.50 -12.87
C TYR A 131 4.98 -2.74 -11.70
N LEU A 132 4.49 -3.44 -10.67
CA LEU A 132 3.90 -2.80 -9.50
C LEU A 132 4.92 -1.90 -8.79
N PHE A 133 6.15 -2.37 -8.62
CA PHE A 133 7.22 -1.61 -8.00
C PHE A 133 7.54 -0.31 -8.77
N HIS A 134 7.71 -0.39 -10.09
CA HIS A 134 8.15 0.75 -10.91
C HIS A 134 7.02 1.72 -11.28
N HIS A 135 5.81 1.21 -11.56
CA HIS A 135 4.71 2.02 -12.10
C HIS A 135 3.60 2.28 -11.09
N ARG A 136 3.47 1.44 -10.05
CA ARG A 136 2.38 1.50 -9.06
C ARG A 136 2.90 1.35 -7.63
N PRO A 137 3.90 2.14 -7.18
CA PRO A 137 4.58 1.93 -5.89
C PRO A 137 3.63 1.94 -4.67
N LYS A 138 2.53 2.68 -4.74
CA LYS A 138 1.46 2.64 -3.72
C LYS A 138 0.79 1.26 -3.63
N ALA A 139 0.41 0.70 -4.78
CA ALA A 139 -0.21 -0.62 -4.82
C ALA A 139 0.78 -1.71 -4.43
N TYR A 140 2.03 -1.62 -4.92
CA TYR A 140 3.11 -2.51 -4.49
C TYR A 140 3.27 -2.52 -2.98
N GLY A 141 3.43 -1.35 -2.35
CA GLY A 141 3.61 -1.24 -0.90
C GLY A 141 2.39 -1.75 -0.11
N ILE A 142 1.16 -1.49 -0.58
CA ILE A 142 -0.05 -2.05 0.04
C ILE A 142 -0.04 -3.57 -0.07
N LEU A 143 0.14 -4.11 -1.27
CA LEU A 143 0.06 -5.55 -1.52
C LEU A 143 1.18 -6.33 -0.81
N LEU A 144 2.38 -5.73 -0.67
CA LEU A 144 3.48 -6.27 0.14
C LEU A 144 3.15 -6.24 1.63
N PHE A 145 2.64 -5.12 2.15
CA PHE A 145 2.28 -4.98 3.56
C PHE A 145 1.12 -5.87 4.00
N ILE A 146 0.16 -6.11 3.12
CA ILE A 146 -0.87 -7.11 3.41
C ILE A 146 -0.37 -8.53 3.11
N GLY A 147 0.82 -8.74 2.53
CA GLY A 147 1.36 -10.07 2.29
C GLY A 147 0.70 -10.81 1.11
N LEU A 148 0.09 -10.08 0.16
CA LEU A 148 -0.24 -10.65 -1.16
C LEU A 148 0.99 -10.74 -2.06
N LEU A 149 1.95 -9.82 -1.87
CA LEU A 149 3.30 -9.95 -2.42
C LEU A 149 4.26 -10.35 -1.32
N GLU A 150 5.32 -11.03 -1.71
CA GLU A 150 6.43 -11.37 -0.84
C GLU A 150 7.74 -11.19 -1.61
N GLU A 151 8.71 -10.58 -0.94
CA GLU A 151 10.09 -10.51 -1.38
C GLU A 151 10.97 -11.11 -0.29
N GLN A 152 11.67 -12.18 -0.63
CA GLN A 152 12.53 -12.89 0.29
C GLN A 152 13.94 -12.95 -0.27
N GLU A 153 14.93 -12.50 0.50
CA GLU A 153 16.33 -12.76 0.18
C GLU A 153 16.63 -14.24 0.38
N ILE A 154 17.11 -14.87 -0.68
CA ILE A 154 17.48 -16.28 -0.70
C ILE A 154 18.99 -16.37 -0.91
N GLU A 155 19.66 -17.08 -0.02
CA GLU A 155 21.10 -17.33 -0.10
C GLU A 155 21.47 -18.27 -1.26
N GLU A 156 22.72 -18.21 -1.71
CA GLU A 156 23.24 -19.11 -2.73
C GLU A 156 23.21 -20.57 -2.25
N ASP A 157 22.64 -21.45 -3.07
CA ASP A 157 22.64 -22.89 -2.86
C ASP A 157 23.08 -23.61 -4.14
N THR A 158 24.35 -23.98 -4.16
CA THR A 158 24.98 -24.68 -5.28
C THR A 158 24.38 -26.07 -5.54
N ALA A 159 23.81 -26.74 -4.52
CA ALA A 159 23.17 -28.04 -4.70
C ALA A 159 21.83 -27.94 -5.46
N LYS A 160 21.19 -26.76 -5.37
CA LYS A 160 19.95 -26.41 -6.07
C LYS A 160 20.18 -25.60 -7.33
N PHE A 161 21.41 -25.31 -7.74
CA PHE A 161 21.67 -24.47 -8.92
C PHE A 161 21.01 -23.09 -8.77
N GLN A 162 21.01 -22.58 -7.54
CA GLN A 162 20.31 -21.36 -7.13
C GLN A 162 21.36 -20.32 -6.71
N PRO A 163 21.45 -19.15 -7.38
CA PRO A 163 22.30 -18.07 -6.93
C PRO A 163 21.73 -17.39 -5.67
N ALA A 164 22.47 -16.47 -5.07
CA ALA A 164 21.85 -15.52 -4.15
C ALA A 164 20.93 -14.59 -4.95
N PHE A 165 19.66 -14.50 -4.56
CA PHE A 165 18.65 -13.70 -5.29
C PHE A 165 17.48 -13.29 -4.40
N THR A 166 16.65 -12.37 -4.89
CA THR A 166 15.38 -12.02 -4.23
C THR A 166 14.24 -12.80 -4.87
N LEU A 167 13.71 -13.79 -4.14
CA LEU A 167 12.50 -14.50 -4.55
C LEU A 167 11.31 -13.54 -4.46
N ARG A 168 10.68 -13.30 -5.61
CA ARG A 168 9.47 -12.49 -5.75
C ARG A 168 8.29 -13.42 -5.96
N LYS A 169 7.31 -13.35 -5.06
CA LYS A 169 6.17 -14.26 -5.08
C LYS A 169 4.85 -13.53 -4.88
N VAL A 170 3.84 -13.97 -5.63
CA VAL A 170 2.46 -13.53 -5.45
C VAL A 170 1.66 -14.65 -4.78
N TRP A 171 1.11 -14.39 -3.61
CA TRP A 171 0.33 -15.35 -2.84
C TRP A 171 -1.15 -15.36 -3.25
N TRP A 172 -1.46 -15.93 -4.41
CA TRP A 172 -2.85 -15.99 -4.91
C TRP A 172 -3.80 -16.73 -3.97
N ASP A 173 -3.30 -17.75 -3.26
CA ASP A 173 -4.08 -18.51 -2.27
C ASP A 173 -4.49 -17.68 -1.06
N ARG A 174 -3.84 -16.52 -0.82
CA ARG A 174 -4.23 -15.58 0.23
C ARG A 174 -5.40 -14.68 -0.19
N ILE A 175 -5.65 -14.47 -1.49
CA ILE A 175 -6.71 -13.57 -1.96
C ILE A 175 -8.08 -13.95 -1.39
N PRO A 176 -8.54 -15.22 -1.44
CA PRO A 176 -9.82 -15.58 -0.84
C PRO A 176 -9.87 -15.38 0.68
N LYS A 177 -8.74 -15.52 1.38
CA LYS A 177 -8.65 -15.43 2.85
C LYS A 177 -8.97 -14.04 3.39
N TYR A 178 -8.75 -12.98 2.63
CA TYR A 178 -9.18 -11.62 3.02
C TYR A 178 -10.68 -11.49 3.22
N PHE A 179 -11.46 -12.33 2.53
CA PHE A 179 -12.92 -12.32 2.61
C PHE A 179 -13.44 -13.40 3.56
N SER A 180 -12.76 -14.54 3.66
CA SER A 180 -13.23 -15.67 4.46
C SER A 180 -12.65 -15.74 5.87
N ALA A 181 -11.41 -15.31 6.07
CA ALA A 181 -10.68 -15.42 7.35
C ALA A 181 -9.59 -14.33 7.51
N PRO A 182 -9.93 -13.03 7.42
CA PRO A 182 -8.94 -11.95 7.45
C PRO A 182 -8.18 -11.87 8.78
N GLN A 183 -8.76 -12.36 9.88
CA GLN A 183 -8.12 -12.36 11.20
C GLN A 183 -6.93 -13.33 11.31
N ASP A 184 -6.83 -14.32 10.43
CA ASP A 184 -5.74 -15.31 10.44
C ASP A 184 -4.49 -14.78 9.72
N LEU A 185 -4.66 -13.78 8.85
CA LEU A 185 -3.61 -13.25 7.99
C LEU A 185 -2.42 -12.63 8.76
N PRO A 186 -2.61 -11.81 9.82
CA PRO A 186 -1.48 -11.27 10.56
C PRO A 186 -0.55 -12.35 11.12
N GLU A 187 -1.09 -13.50 11.57
CA GLU A 187 -0.28 -14.65 11.99
C GLU A 187 0.41 -15.31 10.80
N GLU A 188 -0.30 -15.53 9.70
CA GLU A 188 0.28 -16.17 8.49
C GLU A 188 1.41 -15.34 7.85
N ILE A 189 1.32 -14.01 7.91
CA ILE A 189 2.26 -13.10 7.24
C ILE A 189 3.40 -12.69 8.18
N TYR A 190 3.08 -12.32 9.42
CA TYR A 190 4.01 -11.69 10.35
C TYR A 190 4.25 -12.52 11.61
N LYS A 191 3.68 -13.72 11.73
CA LYS A 191 3.76 -14.56 12.95
C LYS A 191 3.31 -13.79 14.20
N TRP A 192 2.32 -12.91 14.02
CA TRP A 192 1.84 -11.93 15.00
C TRP A 192 1.49 -12.51 16.37
N ASP A 193 0.94 -13.72 16.40
CA ASP A 193 0.46 -14.40 17.60
C ASP A 193 1.53 -15.27 18.25
N SER A 194 2.51 -15.74 17.50
CA SER A 194 3.51 -16.73 17.91
C SER A 194 4.89 -16.10 18.15
N ASP A 195 5.61 -15.78 17.08
CA ASP A 195 6.96 -15.22 17.08
C ASP A 195 7.03 -14.01 16.15
N PHE A 196 6.45 -12.90 16.61
CA PHE A 196 6.19 -11.72 15.78
C PHE A 196 7.46 -11.25 15.04
N ASP A 197 7.44 -11.42 13.72
CA ASP A 197 8.50 -11.03 12.79
C ASP A 197 8.45 -9.52 12.56
N HIS A 198 8.86 -8.79 13.60
CA HIS A 198 8.86 -7.34 13.62
C HIS A 198 9.78 -6.74 12.55
N GLN A 199 10.84 -7.45 12.14
CA GLN A 199 11.72 -6.99 11.07
C GLN A 199 11.00 -7.00 9.72
N LEU A 200 10.34 -8.11 9.37
CA LEU A 200 9.51 -8.18 8.17
C LEU A 200 8.36 -7.15 8.21
N PHE A 201 7.69 -7.02 9.35
CA PHE A 201 6.62 -6.04 9.54
C PHE A 201 7.10 -4.60 9.31
N LEU A 202 8.20 -4.19 9.93
CA LEU A 202 8.73 -2.84 9.80
C LEU A 202 9.28 -2.57 8.39
N ASN A 203 9.91 -3.55 7.75
CA ASN A 203 10.36 -3.43 6.36
C ASN A 203 9.19 -3.22 5.40
N ASN A 204 8.14 -4.02 5.51
CA ASN A 204 6.96 -3.88 4.66
C ASN A 204 6.22 -2.55 4.92
N LEU A 205 6.13 -2.14 6.19
CA LEU A 205 5.53 -0.85 6.56
C LEU A 205 6.35 0.33 6.05
N TYR A 206 7.68 0.23 6.10
CA TYR A 206 8.60 1.21 5.51
C TYR A 206 8.38 1.35 4.00
N ILE A 207 8.31 0.23 3.27
CA ILE A 207 8.03 0.21 1.83
C ILE A 207 6.65 0.81 1.52
N LEU A 208 5.64 0.47 2.31
CA LEU A 208 4.31 1.05 2.22
C LEU A 208 4.37 2.58 2.31
N PHE A 209 4.96 3.12 3.37
CA PHE A 209 5.06 4.57 3.57
C PHE A 209 5.87 5.28 2.48
N ARG A 210 6.97 4.65 2.02
CA ARG A 210 7.75 5.16 0.88
C ARG A 210 6.90 5.25 -0.40
N GLY A 211 6.00 4.29 -0.64
CA GLY A 211 5.05 4.34 -1.75
C GLY A 211 4.10 5.54 -1.71
N PHE A 212 3.83 6.08 -0.51
CA PHE A 212 3.04 7.29 -0.28
C PHE A 212 3.88 8.57 -0.16
N ASN A 213 5.16 8.53 -0.53
CA ASN A 213 6.11 9.65 -0.41
C ASN A 213 6.30 10.16 1.02
N LEU A 214 6.10 9.31 2.03
CA LEU A 214 6.44 9.64 3.41
C LEU A 214 7.92 9.28 3.65
N PRO A 215 8.81 10.26 3.89
CA PRO A 215 10.25 10.03 3.94
C PRO A 215 10.66 9.46 5.30
N GLY A 216 10.30 8.20 5.56
CA GLY A 216 10.72 7.47 6.75
C GLY A 216 12.07 6.75 6.61
N GLY A 217 12.54 6.18 7.71
CA GLY A 217 13.71 5.32 7.74
C GLY A 217 13.67 4.35 8.92
N LEU A 218 14.41 3.25 8.78
CA LEU A 218 14.65 2.31 9.87
C LEU A 218 15.90 2.75 10.65
N TYR A 219 15.75 2.84 11.96
CA TYR A 219 16.81 3.28 12.87
C TYR A 219 16.95 2.29 14.02
N PRO A 220 18.14 2.11 14.61
CA PRO A 220 18.26 1.41 15.87
C PRO A 220 17.36 2.04 16.93
N GLN A 221 16.63 1.20 17.67
CA GLN A 221 15.78 1.64 18.77
C GLN A 221 16.65 2.34 19.83
N SER A 222 16.27 3.55 20.22
CA SER A 222 17.05 4.29 21.21
C SER A 222 17.02 3.60 22.58
N LYS A 223 18.09 3.72 23.38
CA LYS A 223 18.12 3.17 24.75
C LYS A 223 16.94 3.64 25.61
N LYS A 224 16.54 4.91 25.45
CA LYS A 224 15.39 5.51 26.14
C LYS A 224 14.10 4.77 25.76
N MET A 225 13.90 4.49 24.47
CA MET A 225 12.77 3.72 23.97
C MET A 225 12.80 2.25 24.43
N GLN A 226 13.96 1.59 24.34
CA GLN A 226 14.16 0.21 24.83
C GLN A 226 13.75 0.09 26.30
N MET A 227 14.29 0.95 27.17
CA MET A 227 13.97 0.96 28.61
C MET A 227 12.48 1.19 28.86
N ALA A 228 11.88 2.12 28.11
CA ALA A 228 10.50 2.52 28.31
C ALA A 228 9.49 1.44 27.87
N LEU A 229 9.78 0.75 26.76
CA LEU A 229 8.98 -0.38 26.28
C LEU A 229 9.30 -1.69 27.04
N GLY A 230 10.39 -1.71 27.80
CA GLY A 230 10.87 -2.89 28.52
C GLY A 230 11.49 -3.94 27.61
N ASN A 231 12.04 -3.51 26.48
CA ASN A 231 12.76 -4.37 25.54
C ASN A 231 14.20 -4.62 26.03
N ASN A 232 14.69 -5.83 25.76
CA ASN A 232 16.01 -6.30 26.20
C ASN A 232 16.98 -6.51 25.02
N SER A 233 16.47 -6.78 23.81
CA SER A 233 17.31 -6.93 22.62
C SER A 233 17.93 -5.58 22.22
N LEU A 234 19.21 -5.62 21.83
CA LEU A 234 20.01 -4.42 21.60
C LEU A 234 20.00 -3.95 20.13
N ASP A 235 19.57 -4.82 19.23
CA ASP A 235 19.58 -4.69 17.77
C ASP A 235 18.20 -4.43 17.16
N LEU A 236 17.18 -4.18 18.00
CA LEU A 236 15.85 -3.80 17.54
C LEU A 236 15.91 -2.53 16.68
N GLN A 237 15.28 -2.59 15.52
CA GLN A 237 15.04 -1.41 14.68
C GLN A 237 13.65 -0.84 14.93
N GLU A 238 13.50 0.45 14.69
CA GLU A 238 12.24 1.17 14.72
C GLU A 238 12.09 2.03 13.47
N LEU A 239 10.87 2.15 12.96
CA LEU A 239 10.54 2.93 11.79
C LEU A 239 10.11 4.34 12.21
N ARG A 240 10.92 5.34 11.89
CA ARG A 240 10.59 6.75 12.12
C ARG A 240 10.16 7.40 10.81
N VAL A 241 8.95 7.95 10.80
CA VAL A 241 8.31 8.49 9.61
C VAL A 241 7.84 9.90 9.92
N PRO A 242 8.55 10.94 9.45
CA PRO A 242 7.97 12.27 9.38
C PRO A 242 6.73 12.27 8.50
N ILE A 243 5.65 12.84 9.03
CA ILE A 243 4.41 13.05 8.29
C ILE A 243 4.37 14.49 7.78
N PHE A 244 4.80 15.44 8.63
CA PHE A 244 4.87 16.84 8.27
C PHE A 244 6.21 17.44 8.69
N GLU A 245 6.80 18.18 7.77
CA GLU A 245 8.06 18.89 7.99
C GLU A 245 7.93 20.31 7.47
N LYS A 246 8.35 21.26 8.30
CA LYS A 246 8.55 22.65 7.93
C LYS A 246 9.96 23.03 8.33
N ALA A 247 10.82 23.17 7.33
CA ALA A 247 12.16 23.69 7.50
C ALA A 247 12.21 25.12 6.96
N THR A 248 12.49 26.08 7.85
CA THR A 248 12.83 27.45 7.46
C THR A 248 14.30 27.63 7.78
N TRP A 249 15.13 27.60 6.74
CA TRP A 249 16.55 27.87 6.89
C TRP A 249 16.76 29.33 7.34
N PRO A 250 17.65 29.62 8.30
CA PRO A 250 18.57 28.70 8.97
C PRO A 250 18.06 28.06 10.29
N ASP A 251 16.94 28.52 10.85
CA ASP A 251 16.72 28.41 12.30
C ASP A 251 15.59 27.49 12.77
N ILE A 252 14.69 27.02 11.91
CA ILE A 252 13.49 26.28 12.36
C ILE A 252 13.32 25.00 11.57
N LEU A 253 13.63 23.87 12.19
CA LEU A 253 13.09 22.56 11.81
C LEU A 253 11.92 22.25 12.75
N SER A 254 10.72 22.23 12.19
CA SER A 254 9.50 21.77 12.85
C SER A 254 9.04 20.50 12.17
N GLN A 255 8.92 19.42 12.93
CA GLN A 255 8.57 18.10 12.40
C GLN A 255 7.54 17.43 13.30
N PHE A 256 6.49 16.91 12.69
CA PHE A 256 5.59 15.95 13.31
C PHE A 256 5.72 14.62 12.57
N GLY A 257 5.86 13.55 13.33
CA GLY A 257 5.96 12.21 12.75
C GLY A 257 5.48 11.12 13.68
N ILE A 258 5.55 9.91 13.17
CA ILE A 258 5.26 8.69 13.94
C ILE A 258 6.51 7.83 14.00
N ASN A 259 6.70 7.18 15.13
CA ASN A 259 7.68 6.14 15.33
C ASN A 259 6.93 4.83 15.55
N VAL A 260 7.25 3.79 14.78
CA VAL A 260 6.71 2.45 14.95
C VAL A 260 7.84 1.56 15.45
N SER A 261 7.70 1.09 16.68
CA SER A 261 8.78 0.45 17.42
C SER A 261 8.34 -0.93 17.91
N PRO A 262 9.15 -1.99 17.78
CA PRO A 262 8.79 -3.31 18.24
C PRO A 262 8.70 -3.34 19.76
N VAL A 263 7.83 -4.19 20.28
CA VAL A 263 7.65 -4.40 21.72
C VAL A 263 7.75 -5.89 22.01
N GLU A 264 8.75 -6.25 22.80
CA GLU A 264 8.99 -7.63 23.19
C GLU A 264 7.87 -8.19 24.09
N GLN A 265 7.88 -9.51 24.22
CA GLN A 265 7.03 -10.21 25.18
C GLN A 265 7.36 -9.76 26.61
N LYS A 266 6.33 -9.51 27.43
CA LYS A 266 6.48 -9.18 28.85
C LYS A 266 5.52 -9.98 29.70
N GLY A 267 6.06 -10.97 30.42
CA GLY A 267 5.24 -11.91 31.19
C GLY A 267 4.27 -12.67 30.28
N SER A 268 2.96 -12.56 30.56
CA SER A 268 1.89 -13.15 29.74
C SER A 268 1.50 -12.33 28.51
N LYS A 269 2.00 -11.09 28.38
CA LYS A 269 1.71 -10.22 27.23
C LYS A 269 2.58 -10.63 26.04
N LYS A 270 1.95 -11.12 24.98
CA LYS A 270 2.58 -11.48 23.68
C LYS A 270 3.33 -10.30 23.06
N PRO A 271 4.36 -10.52 22.23
CA PRO A 271 5.04 -9.44 21.51
C PRO A 271 4.09 -8.63 20.60
N GLY A 272 4.54 -7.48 20.14
CA GLY A 272 3.76 -6.59 19.28
C GLY A 272 4.54 -5.35 18.82
N PHE A 273 3.85 -4.26 18.50
CA PHE A 273 4.48 -2.97 18.18
C PHE A 273 3.80 -1.81 18.89
N ALA A 274 4.55 -0.73 19.06
CA ALA A 274 4.08 0.55 19.57
C ALA A 274 4.10 1.58 18.44
N ILE A 275 3.05 2.38 18.33
CA ILE A 275 3.00 3.59 17.49
C ILE A 275 3.09 4.79 18.41
N LEU A 276 4.09 5.63 18.19
CA LEU A 276 4.41 6.76 19.04
C LEU A 276 4.52 8.03 18.19
N PRO A 277 3.60 8.98 18.31
CA PRO A 277 3.80 10.29 17.70
C PRO A 277 5.03 10.97 18.33
N TYR A 278 5.74 11.76 17.54
CA TYR A 278 6.82 12.62 18.02
C TYR A 278 6.75 14.00 17.38
N ILE A 279 7.23 14.99 18.11
CA ILE A 279 7.38 16.37 17.65
C ILE A 279 8.84 16.79 17.84
N ILE A 280 9.38 17.48 16.84
CA ILE A 280 10.61 18.26 16.94
C ILE A 280 10.22 19.73 16.68
N GLY A 281 10.60 20.64 17.58
CA GLY A 281 10.26 22.07 17.48
C GLY A 281 9.19 22.51 18.47
N THR A 282 8.25 23.35 18.04
CA THR A 282 7.21 23.99 18.88
C THR A 282 5.97 23.10 19.11
N ALA A 283 5.22 23.30 20.19
CA ALA A 283 4.16 22.38 20.63
C ALA A 283 2.83 22.39 19.82
N SER A 284 2.66 23.31 18.86
CA SER A 284 1.46 23.39 18.00
C SER A 284 1.88 23.59 16.55
N PHE A 285 1.23 22.88 15.63
CA PHE A 285 1.46 23.02 14.20
C PHE A 285 0.15 22.94 13.43
N ASP A 286 -0.08 23.97 12.61
CA ASP A 286 -1.06 23.96 11.54
C ASP A 286 -0.29 23.70 10.24
N PHE A 287 -0.57 22.59 9.57
CA PHE A 287 0.05 22.26 8.28
C PHE A 287 -0.96 22.48 7.16
N ASP A 288 -0.64 23.39 6.24
CA ASP A 288 -1.44 23.61 5.04
C ASP A 288 -1.32 22.41 4.09
N VAL A 289 -2.45 21.76 3.80
CA VAL A 289 -2.58 20.72 2.77
C VAL A 289 -3.19 21.37 1.53
N GLY A 290 -2.37 22.15 0.83
CA GLY A 290 -2.79 22.94 -0.32
C GLY A 290 -3.63 24.17 0.07
N GLU A 291 -4.41 24.68 -0.88
CA GLU A 291 -5.14 25.94 -0.71
C GLU A 291 -6.38 25.80 0.20
N LYS A 292 -7.04 24.64 0.17
CA LYS A 292 -8.35 24.45 0.82
C LYS A 292 -8.33 23.60 2.09
N LEU A 293 -7.30 22.79 2.32
CA LEU A 293 -7.26 21.86 3.45
C LEU A 293 -6.11 22.22 4.40
N GLU A 294 -6.30 21.93 5.68
CA GLU A 294 -5.29 22.03 6.73
C GLU A 294 -5.32 20.77 7.59
N VAL A 295 -4.18 20.45 8.20
CA VAL A 295 -4.07 19.43 9.23
C VAL A 295 -3.75 20.08 10.56
N ILE A 296 -4.51 19.70 11.57
CA ILE A 296 -4.40 20.18 12.93
C ILE A 296 -4.14 18.99 13.84
N PHE A 297 -3.18 19.16 14.73
CA PHE A 297 -2.90 18.20 15.77
C PHE A 297 -3.17 18.83 17.14
N GLU A 298 -4.02 18.18 17.91
CA GLU A 298 -4.38 18.59 19.26
C GLU A 298 -3.96 17.49 20.25
N THR A 299 -3.27 17.86 21.32
CA THR A 299 -3.00 16.94 22.43
C THR A 299 -3.03 17.64 23.78
N THR A 300 -3.53 16.95 24.81
CA THR A 300 -3.50 17.43 26.20
C THR A 300 -2.22 17.06 26.94
N ALA A 301 -1.39 16.17 26.40
CA ALA A 301 -0.16 15.71 27.03
C ALA A 301 1.06 16.43 26.44
N SER A 302 2.06 16.74 27.28
CA SER A 302 3.37 17.15 26.75
C SER A 302 3.97 15.99 25.97
N MET A 303 4.28 16.20 24.69
CA MET A 303 4.92 15.14 23.88
C MET A 303 6.29 14.72 24.43
N GLU A 304 6.88 15.51 25.34
CA GLU A 304 8.12 15.17 26.06
C GLU A 304 7.96 13.97 27.00
N THR A 305 6.77 13.76 27.59
CA THR A 305 6.50 12.65 28.53
C THR A 305 6.35 11.31 27.80
N GLY A 306 6.23 11.34 26.47
CA GLY A 306 6.10 10.18 25.60
C GLY A 306 4.70 9.56 25.64
N ILE A 307 3.97 9.76 24.56
CA ILE A 307 2.66 9.15 24.32
C ILE A 307 2.77 8.11 23.22
N GLY A 308 2.00 7.03 23.36
CA GLY A 308 2.02 5.95 22.38
C GLY A 308 0.92 4.94 22.60
N ILE A 309 0.72 4.11 21.59
CA ILE A 309 -0.28 3.03 21.57
C ILE A 309 0.47 1.74 21.27
N ILE A 310 0.35 0.73 22.14
CA ILE A 310 0.88 -0.62 21.93
C ILE A 310 -0.23 -1.52 21.42
N PHE A 311 0.06 -2.24 20.33
CA PHE A 311 -0.78 -3.27 19.76
C PHE A 311 -0.16 -4.64 20.06
N ARG A 312 -0.92 -5.53 20.69
CA ARG A 312 -0.52 -6.92 20.98
C ARG A 312 -1.62 -7.90 20.59
N SER A 313 -1.20 -9.07 20.10
CA SER A 313 -2.10 -10.21 19.90
C SER A 313 -2.83 -10.59 21.20
N GLY A 314 -4.14 -10.82 21.11
CA GLY A 314 -4.97 -11.41 22.18
C GLY A 314 -5.27 -10.51 23.38
N THR A 315 -4.47 -9.46 23.64
CA THR A 315 -4.68 -8.53 24.77
C THR A 315 -5.17 -7.14 24.35
N GLY A 316 -5.24 -6.86 23.05
CA GLY A 316 -5.80 -5.63 22.51
C GLY A 316 -4.82 -4.45 22.46
N VAL A 317 -5.37 -3.24 22.63
CA VAL A 317 -4.66 -1.97 22.49
C VAL A 317 -4.34 -1.39 23.88
N GLU A 318 -3.07 -1.11 24.16
CA GLU A 318 -2.63 -0.48 25.41
C GLU A 318 -2.17 0.95 25.14
N PHE A 319 -2.58 1.90 25.99
CA PHE A 319 -2.17 3.30 25.87
C PHE A 319 -1.08 3.63 26.86
N ILE A 320 -0.03 4.29 26.37
CA ILE A 320 1.06 4.83 27.15
C ILE A 320 0.93 6.35 27.15
N THR A 321 0.83 6.95 28.33
CA THR A 321 0.62 8.41 28.50
C THR A 321 1.82 9.12 29.13
N ASN A 322 2.86 8.36 29.46
CA ASN A 322 4.02 8.78 30.23
C ASN A 322 5.19 7.80 30.00
N LEU A 323 5.44 7.42 28.75
CA LEU A 323 6.44 6.43 28.38
C LEU A 323 7.82 6.74 28.96
N PHE A 324 8.16 8.02 29.08
CA PHE A 324 9.49 8.47 29.45
C PHE A 324 9.61 8.99 30.88
N ASP A 325 8.50 9.03 31.64
CA ASP A 325 8.43 9.50 33.02
C ASP A 325 7.76 8.44 33.93
N ALA A 326 7.86 8.59 35.25
CA ALA A 326 7.27 7.64 36.19
C ALA A 326 5.74 7.47 35.98
N PRO A 327 5.15 6.28 36.25
CA PRO A 327 3.71 5.98 36.14
C PRO A 327 2.82 7.09 36.70
N LEU A 328 2.04 7.76 35.85
CA LEU A 328 0.92 8.58 36.27
C LEU A 328 -0.36 7.77 36.05
N ASP A 329 -0.83 7.08 37.09
CA ASP A 329 -1.99 6.19 37.04
C ASP A 329 -3.36 6.89 36.86
N SER A 330 -3.42 8.20 36.56
CA SER A 330 -4.70 8.92 36.56
C SER A 330 -4.75 10.22 35.76
N MET A 331 -4.09 10.31 34.59
CA MET A 331 -4.19 11.51 33.75
C MET A 331 -5.18 11.31 32.60
N ASP A 332 -6.14 12.22 32.47
CA ASP A 332 -6.97 12.35 31.28
C ASP A 332 -6.08 12.66 30.06
N PHE A 333 -6.22 11.86 29.02
CA PHE A 333 -5.47 11.97 27.77
C PHE A 333 -6.42 12.19 26.60
N HIS A 334 -6.07 13.15 25.76
CA HIS A 334 -6.66 13.35 24.46
C HIS A 334 -5.53 13.63 23.47
N ALA A 335 -5.54 12.91 22.35
CA ALA A 335 -4.79 13.27 21.16
C ALA A 335 -5.68 13.09 19.93
N ALA A 336 -5.65 14.06 19.03
CA ALA A 336 -6.38 14.01 17.78
C ALA A 336 -5.55 14.62 16.65
N MET A 337 -5.60 13.98 15.49
CA MET A 337 -5.15 14.55 14.23
C MET A 337 -6.37 14.73 13.33
N GLU A 338 -6.59 15.95 12.86
CA GLU A 338 -7.73 16.31 12.03
C GLU A 338 -7.25 16.93 10.72
N LEU A 339 -7.53 16.27 9.60
CA LEU A 339 -7.54 16.91 8.28
C LEU A 339 -8.90 17.59 8.14
N ARG A 340 -8.93 18.90 7.90
CA ARG A 340 -10.19 19.63 7.68
C ARG A 340 -10.06 20.66 6.57
N GLN A 341 -11.21 21.08 6.04
CA GLN A 341 -11.26 22.21 5.14
C GLN A 341 -11.07 23.53 5.90
N LYS A 342 -10.17 24.39 5.40
CA LYS A 342 -9.96 25.74 5.91
C LYS A 342 -11.22 26.57 5.77
N GLU A 343 -11.47 27.42 6.77
CA GLU A 343 -12.61 28.34 6.74
C GLU A 343 -12.57 29.25 5.49
N ASN A 344 -13.76 29.60 5.00
CA ASN A 344 -13.93 30.53 3.88
C ASN A 344 -13.31 30.11 2.53
N THR A 345 -13.04 28.81 2.33
CA THR A 345 -12.53 28.29 1.04
C THR A 345 -13.63 27.79 0.08
N GLY A 346 -14.89 28.06 0.44
CA GLY A 346 -16.09 27.75 -0.33
C GLY A 346 -16.40 26.25 -0.44
N GLU A 347 -17.52 25.89 -1.05
CA GLU A 347 -17.83 24.49 -1.29
C GLU A 347 -16.95 23.88 -2.40
N ILE A 348 -16.82 22.55 -2.37
CA ILE A 348 -16.13 21.76 -3.38
C ILE A 348 -17.22 21.18 -4.29
N ILE A 349 -17.31 21.69 -5.51
CA ILE A 349 -18.25 21.20 -6.51
C ILE A 349 -17.70 19.90 -7.09
N ILE A 350 -18.40 18.80 -6.84
CA ILE A 350 -18.05 17.47 -7.37
C ILE A 350 -18.56 17.34 -8.81
N ALA A 351 -19.75 17.87 -9.08
CA ALA A 351 -20.36 17.87 -10.42
C ALA A 351 -21.28 19.09 -10.60
N GLY A 352 -21.36 19.61 -11.83
CA GLY A 352 -22.17 20.78 -12.17
C GLY A 352 -21.38 22.08 -12.18
N ALA A 353 -22.08 23.22 -12.05
CA ALA A 353 -21.47 24.54 -12.05
C ALA A 353 -21.96 25.38 -10.85
N PRO A 354 -21.16 26.36 -10.38
CA PRO A 354 -21.47 27.14 -9.17
C PRO A 354 -22.87 27.77 -9.17
N ASP A 355 -23.27 28.34 -10.31
CA ASP A 355 -24.53 29.07 -10.46
C ASP A 355 -25.64 28.24 -11.13
N ALA A 356 -25.51 26.91 -11.14
CA ALA A 356 -26.40 25.99 -11.85
C ALA A 356 -26.80 24.79 -10.97
N SER A 357 -27.41 23.79 -11.60
CA SER A 357 -27.55 22.45 -10.99
C SER A 357 -26.17 21.89 -10.63
N ARG A 358 -25.98 21.49 -9.37
CA ARG A 358 -24.71 20.98 -8.87
C ARG A 358 -24.86 20.00 -7.70
N PHE A 359 -23.87 19.14 -7.60
CA PHE A 359 -23.60 18.31 -6.44
C PHE A 359 -22.30 18.81 -5.81
N ALA A 360 -22.38 19.28 -4.58
CA ALA A 360 -21.26 19.90 -3.87
C ALA A 360 -21.12 19.34 -2.45
N ILE A 361 -19.90 19.37 -1.93
CA ILE A 361 -19.62 19.07 -0.52
C ILE A 361 -18.93 20.25 0.14
N GLU A 362 -19.13 20.41 1.44
CA GLU A 362 -18.44 21.40 2.26
C GLU A 362 -17.94 20.75 3.54
N GLY A 363 -16.76 21.19 3.97
CA GLY A 363 -16.12 20.74 5.20
C GLY A 363 -15.82 19.25 5.22
N PRO A 364 -15.21 18.64 4.18
CA PRO A 364 -14.63 17.31 4.34
C PRO A 364 -13.60 17.35 5.46
N GLY A 365 -13.74 16.41 6.39
CA GLY A 365 -12.84 16.25 7.51
C GLY A 365 -12.57 14.78 7.79
N THR A 366 -11.34 14.46 8.14
CA THR A 366 -10.96 13.15 8.66
C THR A 366 -10.26 13.36 9.99
N LYS A 367 -10.76 12.70 11.04
CA LYS A 367 -10.20 12.75 12.38
C LYS A 367 -9.72 11.37 12.79
N ILE A 368 -8.50 11.26 13.31
CA ILE A 368 -8.00 10.09 14.02
C ILE A 368 -7.79 10.53 15.46
N PHE A 369 -8.31 9.78 16.43
CA PHE A 369 -8.23 10.17 17.83
C PHE A 369 -7.90 9.01 18.76
N ALA A 370 -7.30 9.37 19.88
CA ALA A 370 -6.99 8.51 21.00
C ALA A 370 -7.35 9.27 22.29
N THR A 371 -8.18 8.66 23.14
CA THR A 371 -8.59 9.26 24.41
C THR A 371 -8.50 8.27 25.54
N LYS A 372 -8.16 8.72 26.74
CA LYS A 372 -8.25 7.93 27.97
C LYS A 372 -8.75 8.84 29.07
N SER A 373 -9.94 8.56 29.59
CA SER A 373 -10.44 9.18 30.83
C SER A 373 -10.59 8.11 31.90
N ALA A 374 -11.73 7.39 31.90
CA ALA A 374 -11.92 6.16 32.68
C ALA A 374 -11.42 4.93 31.92
N GLU A 375 -11.85 4.80 30.67
CA GLU A 375 -11.42 3.75 29.74
C GLU A 375 -10.75 4.40 28.52
N ALA A 376 -9.86 3.65 27.89
CA ALA A 376 -9.22 4.12 26.68
C ALA A 376 -10.09 3.85 25.45
N ASP A 377 -10.09 4.77 24.49
CA ASP A 377 -10.76 4.65 23.21
C ASP A 377 -9.83 5.15 22.10
N PHE A 378 -9.89 4.49 20.96
CA PHE A 378 -9.20 4.87 19.74
C PHE A 378 -10.15 4.71 18.58
N GLY A 379 -10.10 5.65 17.64
CA GLY A 379 -11.03 5.63 16.54
C GLY A 379 -10.65 6.60 15.43
N PHE A 380 -11.48 6.55 14.39
CA PHE A 380 -11.44 7.51 13.30
C PHE A 380 -12.85 7.99 12.96
N GLU A 381 -12.96 9.21 12.47
CA GLU A 381 -14.18 9.79 11.92
C GLU A 381 -13.88 10.37 10.54
N ILE A 382 -14.83 10.21 9.62
CA ILE A 382 -14.88 10.89 8.33
C ILE A 382 -16.17 11.72 8.36
N ALA A 383 -16.03 13.03 8.22
CA ALA A 383 -17.12 13.99 8.30
C ALA A 383 -17.25 14.80 7.01
N LEU A 384 -18.48 15.10 6.64
CA LEU A 384 -18.88 16.08 5.64
C LEU A 384 -19.84 17.03 6.34
N ARG A 385 -19.44 18.30 6.51
CA ARG A 385 -20.29 19.31 7.16
C ARG A 385 -21.58 19.52 6.37
N ALA A 386 -21.48 19.56 5.05
CA ALA A 386 -22.62 19.63 4.17
C ALA A 386 -22.41 18.81 2.90
N ILE A 387 -23.45 18.11 2.49
CA ILE A 387 -23.63 17.48 1.19
C ILE A 387 -24.82 18.19 0.56
N ARG A 388 -24.58 18.92 -0.53
CA ARG A 388 -25.59 19.72 -1.21
C ARG A 388 -25.91 19.14 -2.58
N LEU A 389 -27.19 18.91 -2.83
CA LEU A 389 -27.73 18.71 -4.15
C LEU A 389 -28.62 19.89 -4.49
N VAL A 390 -28.16 20.71 -5.44
CA VAL A 390 -28.92 21.82 -6.01
C VAL A 390 -29.33 21.43 -7.41
N ILE A 391 -30.62 21.42 -7.69
CA ILE A 391 -31.17 21.25 -9.03
C ILE A 391 -31.85 22.56 -9.39
N SER A 392 -31.26 23.29 -10.34
CA SER A 392 -31.82 24.54 -10.83
C SER A 392 -33.01 24.26 -11.74
N GLY A 393 -34.14 24.95 -11.50
CA GLY A 393 -35.28 24.95 -12.41
C GLY A 393 -35.04 25.70 -13.72
N SER A 394 -33.99 26.54 -13.80
CA SER A 394 -33.67 27.35 -14.99
C SER A 394 -32.96 26.57 -16.10
N ASP A 395 -32.31 25.46 -15.78
CA ASP A 395 -31.48 24.68 -16.72
C ASP A 395 -32.22 23.47 -17.30
N GLY A 396 -33.45 23.23 -16.87
CA GLY A 396 -34.26 22.10 -17.31
C GLY A 396 -34.85 22.30 -18.69
N ASP A 397 -35.07 21.20 -19.41
CA ASP A 397 -36.08 21.21 -20.47
C ASP A 397 -37.44 21.65 -19.89
N GLY A 398 -38.34 22.17 -20.72
CA GLY A 398 -39.60 22.77 -20.25
C GLY A 398 -40.51 21.85 -19.40
N PHE A 399 -40.14 20.58 -19.24
CA PHE A 399 -40.73 19.63 -18.31
C PHE A 399 -40.17 19.78 -16.88
N LEU A 400 -38.85 19.73 -16.69
CA LEU A 400 -38.22 19.87 -15.36
C LEU A 400 -38.52 21.24 -14.72
N ALA A 401 -38.55 22.32 -15.51
CA ALA A 401 -38.92 23.65 -15.05
C ALA A 401 -40.37 23.73 -14.53
N LYS A 402 -41.29 22.96 -15.13
CA LYS A 402 -42.71 22.89 -14.70
C LYS A 402 -42.91 22.06 -13.44
N VAL A 403 -42.10 21.01 -13.25
CA VAL A 403 -42.22 20.09 -12.11
C VAL A 403 -41.50 20.64 -10.87
N LEU A 404 -40.34 21.26 -11.04
CA LEU A 404 -39.47 21.69 -9.93
C LEU A 404 -39.64 23.17 -9.53
N GLY A 405 -40.33 23.98 -10.33
CA GLY A 405 -40.52 25.41 -10.04
C GLY A 405 -39.18 26.15 -9.98
N GLU A 406 -38.87 26.77 -8.83
CA GLU A 406 -37.61 27.49 -8.61
C GLU A 406 -36.39 26.56 -8.45
N GLY A 407 -36.60 25.24 -8.32
CA GLY A 407 -35.56 24.24 -8.14
C GLY A 407 -35.65 23.50 -6.81
N VAL A 408 -34.73 22.56 -6.59
CA VAL A 408 -34.61 21.78 -5.36
C VAL A 408 -33.23 22.02 -4.75
N ASN A 409 -33.19 22.33 -3.45
CA ASN A 409 -31.97 22.39 -2.68
C ASN A 409 -32.09 21.47 -1.48
N VAL A 410 -31.25 20.42 -1.44
CA VAL A 410 -31.17 19.47 -0.33
C VAL A 410 -29.79 19.57 0.27
N GLU A 411 -29.72 19.76 1.60
CA GLU A 411 -28.48 19.76 2.37
C GLU A 411 -28.57 18.72 3.49
N ALA A 412 -27.48 17.95 3.68
CA ALA A 412 -27.33 17.05 4.82
C ALA A 412 -25.88 17.05 5.33
N GLY A 413 -25.70 16.99 6.65
CA GLY A 413 -24.42 16.66 7.27
C GLY A 413 -24.28 15.15 7.43
N LEU A 414 -23.05 14.63 7.37
CA LEU A 414 -22.79 13.22 7.61
C LEU A 414 -21.43 13.02 8.26
N THR A 415 -21.40 12.31 9.38
CA THR A 415 -20.18 11.76 9.97
C THR A 415 -20.31 10.25 10.09
N LEU A 416 -19.36 9.54 9.50
CA LEU A 416 -19.15 8.11 9.69
C LEU A 416 -17.98 7.93 10.63
N GLY A 417 -18.11 7.09 11.65
CA GLY A 417 -17.02 6.85 12.59
C GLY A 417 -16.93 5.40 13.04
N TYR A 418 -15.74 5.04 13.50
CA TYR A 418 -15.50 3.81 14.24
C TYR A 418 -14.64 4.13 15.45
N SER A 419 -15.00 3.57 16.60
CA SER A 419 -14.10 3.52 17.75
C SER A 419 -14.11 2.14 18.41
N VAL A 420 -13.04 1.81 19.13
CA VAL A 420 -12.93 0.52 19.84
C VAL A 420 -14.10 0.35 20.81
N GLN A 421 -14.53 1.42 21.48
CA GLN A 421 -15.65 1.35 22.44
C GLN A 421 -17.03 1.32 21.77
N LYS A 422 -17.22 2.07 20.68
CA LYS A 422 -18.56 2.26 20.09
C LYS A 422 -18.84 1.35 18.90
N GLY A 423 -17.82 0.70 18.36
CA GLY A 423 -17.92 0.08 17.03
C GLY A 423 -18.20 1.15 15.97
N PHE A 424 -18.86 0.76 14.88
CA PHE A 424 -19.27 1.69 13.84
C PHE A 424 -20.47 2.54 14.26
N TYR A 425 -20.43 3.83 13.96
CA TYR A 425 -21.51 4.76 14.23
C TYR A 425 -21.67 5.81 13.12
N ILE A 426 -22.86 6.40 13.05
CA ILE A 426 -23.23 7.46 12.11
C ILE A 426 -23.81 8.64 12.91
N LYS A 427 -23.42 9.86 12.56
CA LYS A 427 -24.02 11.12 13.04
C LYS A 427 -24.45 11.93 11.81
N GLY A 428 -25.56 12.65 11.90
CA GLY A 428 -26.10 13.46 10.80
C GLY A 428 -26.96 14.60 11.34
#